data_AF-A0A1V0TP48-F1
#
_entry.id   AF-A0A1V0TP48-F1
#
_cell.length_a   1.000
_cell.length_b   1.000
_cell.length_c   1.000
_cell.angle_alpha   90.00
_cell.angle_beta   90.00
_cell.angle_gamma   90.00
#
_symmetry.space_group_name_H-M   'P 1'
#
loop_
_entity.id
_entity.type
_entity.pdbx_description
1 polymer ?
#
loop_
_entity_poly.entity_id
_entity_poly.type
_entity_poly.pdbx_seq_one_letter_code
_entity_poly.pdbx_strand_id
1 'polypeptide(L)'
;MHALCPRPFRQIHTLTTTLTHTWLRSLIRSGGEQLPTPFRRVPVQQRSARRLARILDACAELLDETGYEELSTRAVAGRAGVPIGSVYRFFPNKRAMAEALARRNLDAYADLITARLAAPDAVVGWRAAMDVVIDEYLAMKRTVPGFALVEFTVPAPPADRRANHDVADRLLALLAAPLGLDAADERLRTAFLVGVETADALLQLAFRTDPGGDTAIVTECKELLRAYLARYLD
;
A
#
# COMPACT_ATOMS: atom_id res chain seq x y z
N MET A 1 -5.46 -38.62 -24.07
CA MET A 1 -5.52 -39.00 -22.64
C MET A 1 -5.03 -37.82 -21.82
N HIS A 2 -5.97 -37.02 -21.33
CA HIS A 2 -5.75 -35.88 -20.43
C HIS A 2 -5.47 -36.39 -19.00
N ALA A 3 -4.45 -35.85 -18.34
CA ALA A 3 -4.30 -35.95 -16.88
C ALA A 3 -4.28 -34.53 -16.31
N LEU A 4 -5.36 -34.22 -15.58
CA LEU A 4 -5.59 -32.99 -14.82
C LEU A 4 -4.76 -33.01 -13.54
N CYS A 5 -3.96 -31.97 -13.30
CA CYS A 5 -3.34 -31.69 -12.01
C CYS A 5 -4.25 -30.71 -11.23
N PRO A 6 -4.65 -30.99 -9.98
CA PRO A 6 -5.52 -30.10 -9.22
C PRO A 6 -4.70 -29.00 -8.50
N ARG A 7 -5.12 -27.74 -8.68
CA ARG A 7 -4.61 -26.59 -7.90
C ARG A 7 -5.32 -26.52 -6.54
N PRO A 8 -4.64 -26.20 -5.42
CA PRO A 8 -5.31 -25.79 -4.20
C PRO A 8 -5.53 -24.26 -4.22
N PHE A 9 -6.67 -23.83 -4.74
CA PHE A 9 -7.15 -22.44 -4.70
C PHE A 9 -8.30 -22.33 -3.69
N ARG A 10 -8.01 -22.45 -2.39
CA ARG A 10 -9.04 -22.24 -1.35
C ARG A 10 -8.41 -21.98 0.02
N GLN A 11 -7.92 -20.75 0.23
CA GLN A 11 -7.73 -20.19 1.60
C GLN A 11 -7.48 -18.67 1.67
N ILE A 12 -7.47 -17.92 0.55
CA ILE A 12 -7.13 -16.48 0.54
C ILE A 12 -8.31 -15.55 0.93
N HIS A 13 -9.56 -16.02 0.95
CA HIS A 13 -10.73 -15.14 1.06
C HIS A 13 -10.99 -14.47 2.42
N THR A 14 -10.33 -14.90 3.50
CA THR A 14 -10.68 -14.41 4.85
C THR A 14 -9.94 -13.13 5.25
N LEU A 15 -8.73 -12.86 4.73
CA LEU A 15 -7.96 -11.66 5.09
C LEU A 15 -8.39 -10.41 4.29
N THR A 16 -8.93 -10.59 3.08
CA THR A 16 -9.33 -9.49 2.19
C THR A 16 -10.58 -8.73 2.66
N THR A 17 -11.46 -9.39 3.42
CA THR A 17 -12.78 -8.84 3.82
C THR A 17 -12.70 -7.88 5.03
N THR A 18 -11.68 -8.03 5.88
CA THR A 18 -11.52 -7.18 7.08
C THR A 18 -10.78 -5.88 6.74
N LEU A 19 -9.76 -5.95 5.87
CA LEU A 19 -8.99 -4.79 5.39
C LEU A 19 -9.79 -3.86 4.45
N THR A 20 -10.78 -4.40 3.73
CA THR A 20 -11.62 -3.63 2.78
C THR A 20 -12.47 -2.54 3.45
N HIS A 21 -12.63 -2.56 4.78
CA HIS A 21 -13.48 -1.61 5.50
C HIS A 21 -12.74 -0.59 6.37
N THR A 22 -11.48 -0.81 6.77
CA THR A 22 -10.76 0.10 7.69
C THR A 22 -10.36 1.40 7.01
N TRP A 23 -9.73 1.31 5.84
CA TRP A 23 -9.39 2.48 5.01
C TRP A 23 -10.63 3.33 4.63
N LEU A 24 -11.76 2.66 4.39
CA LEU A 24 -13.03 3.29 4.04
C LEU A 24 -13.64 4.00 5.26
N ARG A 25 -13.47 3.45 6.46
CA ARG A 25 -13.85 4.11 7.73
C ARG A 25 -12.94 5.29 8.03
N SER A 26 -11.65 5.22 7.67
CA SER A 26 -10.71 6.36 7.73
C SER A 26 -11.18 7.49 6.81
N LEU A 27 -11.45 7.17 5.54
CA LEU A 27 -11.97 8.11 4.53
C LEU A 27 -13.32 8.75 4.90
N ILE A 28 -14.21 7.99 5.54
CA ILE A 28 -15.51 8.49 6.02
C ILE A 28 -15.34 9.40 7.25
N ARG A 29 -14.40 9.11 8.16
CA ARG A 29 -14.14 9.94 9.36
C ARG A 29 -13.50 11.29 9.03
N SER A 30 -12.72 11.40 7.96
CA SER A 30 -12.10 12.67 7.53
C SER A 30 -13.07 13.72 6.96
N GLY A 31 -14.38 13.46 6.95
CA GLY A 31 -15.39 14.50 7.17
C GLY A 31 -15.35 15.79 6.33
N GLY A 32 -14.99 15.77 5.05
CA GLY A 32 -15.35 16.85 4.11
C GLY A 32 -14.57 18.18 4.20
N GLU A 33 -13.49 18.28 4.97
CA GLU A 33 -12.54 19.39 4.86
C GLU A 33 -11.55 19.08 3.74
N GLN A 34 -11.89 19.53 2.52
CA GLN A 34 -11.22 19.24 1.24
C GLN A 34 -11.30 17.75 0.87
N LEU A 35 -11.94 17.44 -0.26
CA LEU A 35 -11.93 16.07 -0.79
C LEU A 35 -10.46 15.67 -1.00
N PRO A 36 -9.97 14.57 -0.38
CA PRO A 36 -8.62 14.11 -0.67
C PRO A 36 -8.55 13.86 -2.17
N THR A 37 -7.65 14.55 -2.88
CA THR A 37 -7.26 14.13 -4.23
C THR A 37 -6.92 12.65 -4.12
N PRO A 38 -7.59 11.77 -4.88
CA PRO A 38 -8.21 12.05 -6.18
C PRO A 38 -9.76 11.94 -6.23
N PHE A 39 -10.46 11.96 -5.09
CA PHE A 39 -11.91 11.69 -5.06
C PHE A 39 -12.76 12.90 -5.47
N ARG A 40 -13.76 12.68 -6.34
CA ARG A 40 -14.83 13.67 -6.61
C ARG A 40 -15.94 13.67 -5.56
N ARG A 41 -16.12 12.56 -4.81
CA ARG A 41 -17.09 12.46 -3.72
C ARG A 41 -16.73 11.31 -2.78
N VAL A 42 -16.72 11.56 -1.47
CA VAL A 42 -16.56 10.52 -0.45
C VAL A 42 -17.89 9.80 -0.22
N PRO A 43 -17.93 8.46 -0.23
CA PRO A 43 -19.15 7.71 0.05
C PRO A 43 -19.57 7.81 1.52
N VAL A 44 -20.63 8.58 1.82
CA VAL A 44 -21.18 8.73 3.19
C VAL A 44 -22.06 7.55 3.61
N GLN A 45 -22.68 6.86 2.64
CA GLN A 45 -23.60 5.74 2.89
C GLN A 45 -22.91 4.39 2.63
N GLN A 46 -23.21 3.39 3.47
CA GLN A 46 -22.62 2.04 3.40
C GLN A 46 -22.72 1.39 2.01
N ARG A 47 -23.84 1.61 1.29
CA ARG A 47 -24.03 1.11 -0.08
C ARG A 47 -23.07 1.76 -1.08
N SER A 48 -22.80 3.05 -0.93
CA SER A 48 -21.85 3.80 -1.75
C SER A 48 -20.41 3.33 -1.46
N ALA A 49 -20.13 3.05 -0.19
CA ALA A 49 -18.85 2.57 0.29
C ALA A 49 -18.51 1.18 -0.28
N ARG A 50 -19.46 0.24 -0.23
CA ARG A 50 -19.33 -1.09 -0.87
C ARG A 50 -19.14 -1.01 -2.39
N ARG A 51 -19.73 -0.01 -3.03
CA ARG A 51 -19.55 0.20 -4.48
C ARG A 51 -18.14 0.68 -4.80
N LEU A 52 -17.62 1.63 -4.02
CA LEU A 52 -16.25 2.10 -4.16
C LEU A 52 -15.24 0.96 -3.98
N ALA A 53 -15.41 0.12 -2.95
CA ALA A 53 -14.57 -1.05 -2.72
C ALA A 53 -14.51 -1.96 -3.96
N ARG A 54 -15.67 -2.39 -4.47
CA ARG A 54 -15.75 -3.23 -5.69
C ARG A 54 -15.08 -2.61 -6.92
N ILE A 55 -15.17 -1.29 -7.09
CA ILE A 55 -14.51 -0.60 -8.20
C ILE A 55 -12.99 -0.74 -8.09
N LEU A 56 -12.44 -0.60 -6.88
CA LEU A 56 -11.00 -0.66 -6.66
C LEU A 56 -10.46 -2.08 -6.60
N ASP A 57 -11.27 -3.05 -6.17
CA ASP A 57 -10.95 -4.47 -6.30
C ASP A 57 -10.82 -4.86 -7.78
N ALA A 58 -11.81 -4.49 -8.59
CA ALA A 58 -11.77 -4.68 -10.05
C ALA A 58 -10.60 -3.94 -10.73
N CYS A 59 -10.25 -2.75 -10.23
CA CYS A 59 -9.09 -2.00 -10.70
C CYS A 59 -7.79 -2.77 -10.43
N ALA A 60 -7.62 -3.29 -9.21
CA ALA A 60 -6.45 -4.06 -8.79
C ALA A 60 -6.29 -5.36 -9.61
N GLU A 61 -7.38 -6.11 -9.81
CA GLU A 61 -7.37 -7.32 -10.64
C GLU A 61 -6.99 -7.03 -12.10
N LEU A 62 -7.57 -5.99 -12.70
CA LEU A 62 -7.30 -5.63 -14.09
C LEU A 62 -5.89 -5.08 -14.31
N LEU A 63 -5.28 -4.49 -13.28
CA LEU A 63 -3.87 -4.10 -13.32
C LEU A 63 -2.98 -5.34 -13.52
N ASP A 64 -3.19 -6.40 -12.76
CA ASP A 64 -2.40 -7.63 -12.91
C ASP A 64 -2.64 -8.33 -14.26
N GLU A 65 -3.86 -8.25 -14.78
CA GLU A 65 -4.23 -8.92 -16.04
C GLU A 65 -3.76 -8.17 -17.29
N THR A 66 -3.89 -6.85 -17.31
CA THR A 66 -3.73 -6.04 -18.53
C THR A 66 -2.66 -4.95 -18.43
N GLY A 67 -2.14 -4.69 -17.23
CA GLY A 67 -1.22 -3.59 -16.98
C GLY A 67 -1.90 -2.22 -16.86
N TYR A 68 -1.13 -1.20 -16.49
CA TYR A 68 -1.62 0.16 -16.26
C TYR A 68 -2.01 0.90 -17.56
N GLU A 69 -1.34 0.60 -18.68
CA GLU A 69 -1.59 1.32 -19.93
C GLU A 69 -2.96 0.96 -20.53
N GLU A 70 -3.29 -0.33 -20.59
CA GLU A 70 -4.56 -0.85 -21.10
C GLU A 70 -5.73 -0.72 -20.11
N LEU A 71 -5.45 -0.34 -18.85
CA LEU A 71 -6.48 -0.11 -17.85
C LEU A 71 -7.43 1.03 -18.28
N SER A 72 -8.73 0.75 -18.30
CA SER A 72 -9.77 1.74 -18.58
C SER A 72 -10.90 1.75 -17.54
N THR A 73 -11.48 2.92 -17.29
CA THR A 73 -12.66 3.06 -16.41
C THR A 73 -13.84 2.23 -16.88
N ARG A 74 -13.96 2.00 -18.20
CA ARG A 74 -14.98 1.14 -18.81
C ARG A 74 -14.76 -0.33 -18.46
N ALA A 75 -13.52 -0.84 -18.62
CA ALA A 75 -13.18 -2.21 -18.26
C ALA A 75 -13.41 -2.46 -16.76
N VAL A 76 -12.98 -1.53 -15.91
CA VAL A 76 -13.20 -1.60 -14.46
C VAL A 76 -14.68 -1.60 -14.09
N ALA A 77 -15.50 -0.74 -14.72
CA ALA A 77 -16.95 -0.74 -14.48
C ALA A 77 -17.60 -2.09 -14.83
N GLY A 78 -17.21 -2.67 -15.97
CA GLY A 78 -17.65 -3.99 -16.40
C GLY A 78 -17.28 -5.08 -15.39
N ARG A 79 -16.00 -5.13 -15.00
CA ARG A 79 -15.48 -6.11 -14.03
C ARG A 79 -16.14 -5.97 -12.65
N ALA A 80 -16.32 -4.74 -12.16
CA ALA A 80 -16.95 -4.48 -10.87
C ALA A 80 -18.48 -4.74 -10.85
N GLY A 81 -19.09 -4.97 -12.01
CA GLY A 81 -20.55 -5.09 -12.14
C GLY A 81 -21.27 -3.83 -11.70
N VAL A 82 -20.77 -2.66 -12.10
CA VAL A 82 -21.38 -1.35 -11.79
C VAL A 82 -21.60 -0.53 -13.06
N PRO A 83 -22.63 0.33 -13.11
CA PRO A 83 -22.78 1.26 -14.23
C PRO A 83 -21.55 2.16 -14.36
N ILE A 84 -21.08 2.42 -15.58
CA ILE A 84 -19.91 3.27 -15.86
C ILE A 84 -20.05 4.67 -15.23
N GLY A 85 -21.25 5.24 -15.20
CA GLY A 85 -21.53 6.51 -14.52
C GLY A 85 -21.29 6.48 -13.00
N SER A 86 -21.26 5.30 -12.37
CA SER A 86 -20.84 5.16 -10.97
C SER A 86 -19.34 5.33 -10.80
N VAL A 87 -18.52 4.85 -11.75
CA VAL A 87 -17.07 5.07 -11.73
C VAL A 87 -16.77 6.55 -11.88
N TYR A 88 -17.36 7.20 -12.88
CA TYR A 88 -17.16 8.65 -13.12
C TYR A 88 -17.68 9.56 -11.99
N ARG A 89 -18.59 9.06 -11.16
CA ARG A 89 -19.04 9.75 -9.94
C ARG A 89 -17.94 9.83 -8.89
N PHE A 90 -17.08 8.81 -8.79
CA PHE A 90 -15.97 8.78 -7.85
C PHE A 90 -14.68 9.34 -8.47
N PHE A 91 -14.41 8.99 -9.72
CA PHE A 91 -13.12 9.22 -10.37
C PHE A 91 -13.26 9.94 -11.71
N PRO A 92 -12.60 11.10 -11.91
CA PRO A 92 -12.60 11.80 -13.18
C PRO A 92 -12.00 10.99 -14.34
N ASN A 93 -10.97 10.17 -14.07
CA ASN A 93 -10.15 9.51 -15.08
C ASN A 93 -9.46 8.25 -14.49
N LYS A 94 -8.73 7.50 -15.34
CA LYS A 94 -8.02 6.27 -14.93
C LYS A 94 -6.96 6.55 -13.85
N ARG A 95 -6.23 7.66 -13.96
CA ARG A 95 -5.18 8.05 -13.02
C ARG A 95 -5.75 8.29 -11.61
N ALA A 96 -6.83 9.04 -11.50
CA ALA A 96 -7.50 9.29 -10.23
C ALA A 96 -8.01 8.01 -9.55
N MET A 97 -8.47 7.04 -10.33
CA MET A 97 -8.87 5.73 -9.80
C MET A 97 -7.67 4.93 -9.28
N ALA A 98 -6.53 4.98 -9.99
CA ALA A 98 -5.31 4.33 -9.57
C ALA A 98 -4.63 5.03 -8.37
N GLU A 99 -4.67 6.37 -8.29
CA GLU A 99 -4.22 7.13 -7.11
C GLU A 99 -5.05 6.76 -5.87
N ALA A 100 -6.36 6.53 -6.02
CA ALA A 100 -7.22 6.07 -4.93
C ALA A 100 -6.88 4.63 -4.50
N LEU A 101 -6.50 3.77 -5.46
CA LEU A 101 -5.99 2.44 -5.17
C LEU A 101 -4.64 2.52 -4.42
N ALA A 102 -3.73 3.38 -4.85
CA ALA A 102 -2.45 3.59 -4.18
C ALA A 102 -2.64 4.06 -2.73
N ARG A 103 -3.58 4.99 -2.50
CA ARG A 103 -3.95 5.41 -1.14
C ARG A 103 -4.53 4.28 -0.31
N ARG A 104 -5.37 3.42 -0.90
CA ARG A 104 -5.87 2.19 -0.24
C ARG A 104 -4.74 1.32 0.24
N ASN A 105 -3.74 1.13 -0.61
CA ASN A 105 -2.60 0.28 -0.32
C ASN A 105 -1.75 0.87 0.82
N LEU A 106 -1.50 2.18 0.83
CA LEU A 106 -0.78 2.84 1.92
C LEU A 106 -1.53 2.75 3.25
N ASP A 107 -2.85 2.95 3.24
CA ASP A 107 -3.67 2.83 4.45
C ASP A 107 -3.66 1.37 4.96
N ALA A 108 -3.82 0.39 4.07
CA ALA A 108 -3.76 -1.03 4.43
C ALA A 108 -2.40 -1.46 4.99
N TYR A 109 -1.32 -0.94 4.41
CA TYR A 109 0.05 -1.16 4.88
C TYR A 109 0.25 -0.63 6.31
N ALA A 110 -0.19 0.60 6.58
CA ALA A 110 -0.14 1.19 7.91
C ALA A 110 -0.99 0.39 8.94
N ASP A 111 -2.16 -0.10 8.53
CA ASP A 111 -3.02 -0.93 9.38
C ASP A 111 -2.35 -2.28 9.73
N LEU A 112 -1.69 -2.92 8.75
CA LEU A 112 -0.95 -4.17 8.95
C LEU A 112 0.23 -3.99 9.92
N ILE A 113 1.03 -2.95 9.73
CA ILE A 113 2.13 -2.60 10.65
C ILE A 113 1.57 -2.37 12.06
N THR A 114 0.53 -1.55 12.19
CA THR A 114 -0.09 -1.24 13.49
C THR A 114 -0.57 -2.50 14.19
N ALA A 115 -1.27 -3.39 13.46
CA ALA A 115 -1.77 -4.64 14.02
C ALA A 115 -0.64 -5.55 14.49
N ARG A 116 0.45 -5.66 13.72
CA ARG A 116 1.59 -6.53 14.05
C ARG A 116 2.42 -5.99 15.21
N LEU A 117 2.57 -4.67 15.33
CA LEU A 117 3.25 -4.04 16.46
C LEU A 117 2.42 -4.04 17.76
N ALA A 118 1.09 -4.14 17.65
CA ALA A 118 0.19 -4.22 18.80
C ALA A 118 -0.05 -5.67 19.29
N ALA A 119 0.54 -6.68 18.63
CA ALA A 119 0.37 -8.07 19.02
C ALA A 119 0.97 -8.34 20.42
N PRO A 120 0.33 -9.19 21.26
CA PRO A 120 0.80 -9.44 22.63
C PRO A 120 2.23 -9.98 22.75
N ASP A 121 2.69 -10.69 21.72
CA ASP A 121 4.01 -11.31 21.59
C ASP A 121 4.95 -10.49 20.68
N ALA A 122 4.58 -9.26 20.33
CA ALA A 122 5.40 -8.41 19.48
C ALA A 122 6.76 -8.10 20.14
N VAL A 123 7.83 -8.31 19.38
CA VAL A 123 9.17 -7.88 19.79
C VAL A 123 9.21 -6.36 19.78
N VAL A 124 9.63 -5.77 20.90
CA VAL A 124 9.65 -4.32 21.10
C VAL A 124 10.96 -3.72 20.62
N GLY A 125 10.90 -2.49 20.09
CA GLY A 125 12.04 -1.69 19.72
C GLY A 125 12.09 -1.38 18.23
N TRP A 126 12.87 -0.36 17.87
CA TRP A 126 12.88 0.18 16.52
C TRP A 126 13.41 -0.82 15.47
N ARG A 127 14.34 -1.71 15.86
CA ARG A 127 14.87 -2.75 14.97
C ARG A 127 13.79 -3.76 14.56
N ALA A 128 12.97 -4.21 15.51
CA ALA A 128 11.84 -5.09 15.24
C ALA A 128 10.74 -4.38 14.46
N ALA A 129 10.48 -3.10 14.76
CA ALA A 129 9.54 -2.31 13.98
C ALA A 129 9.98 -2.15 12.51
N MET A 130 11.27 -1.96 12.28
CA MET A 130 11.85 -1.91 10.94
C MET A 130 11.66 -3.23 10.18
N ASP A 131 11.86 -4.38 10.85
CA ASP A 131 11.57 -5.69 10.25
C ASP A 131 10.11 -5.83 9.85
N VAL A 132 9.19 -5.42 10.72
CA VAL A 132 7.75 -5.44 10.43
C VAL A 132 7.41 -4.59 9.21
N VAL A 133 7.94 -3.36 9.13
CA VAL A 133 7.74 -2.46 8.00
C VAL A 133 8.16 -3.15 6.69
N ILE A 134 9.40 -3.65 6.60
CA ILE A 134 9.89 -4.31 5.38
C ILE A 134 9.12 -5.60 5.07
N ASP A 135 8.83 -6.42 6.07
CA ASP A 135 8.14 -7.70 5.89
C ASP A 135 6.71 -7.50 5.37
N GLU A 136 5.97 -6.53 5.91
CA GLU A 136 4.62 -6.21 5.43
C GLU A 136 4.65 -5.69 3.99
N TYR A 137 5.64 -4.86 3.64
CA TYR A 137 5.78 -4.40 2.25
C TYR A 137 6.04 -5.58 1.31
N LEU A 138 6.97 -6.47 1.66
CA LEU A 138 7.28 -7.67 0.88
C LEU A 138 6.07 -8.59 0.74
N ALA A 139 5.31 -8.78 1.82
CA ALA A 139 4.09 -9.57 1.81
C ALA A 139 3.05 -8.96 0.86
N MET A 140 2.85 -7.64 0.91
CA MET A 140 1.94 -6.93 0.02
C MET A 140 2.39 -7.05 -1.45
N LYS A 141 3.67 -6.82 -1.73
CA LYS A 141 4.24 -6.91 -3.08
C LYS A 141 4.06 -8.29 -3.71
N ARG A 142 4.06 -9.36 -2.89
CA ARG A 142 3.88 -10.76 -3.32
C ARG A 142 2.42 -11.21 -3.43
N THR A 143 1.51 -10.62 -2.65
CA THR A 143 0.17 -11.21 -2.44
C THR A 143 -1.00 -10.29 -2.76
N VAL A 144 -0.81 -8.97 -2.80
CA VAL A 144 -1.88 -8.00 -3.05
C VAL A 144 -2.02 -7.76 -4.55
N PRO A 145 -3.21 -8.00 -5.14
CA PRO A 145 -3.43 -7.75 -6.56
C PRO A 145 -3.17 -6.29 -6.95
N GLY A 146 -2.55 -6.07 -8.11
CA GLY A 146 -2.23 -4.77 -8.67
C GLY A 146 -1.11 -4.01 -7.95
N PHE A 147 -0.63 -4.50 -6.80
CA PHE A 147 0.36 -3.79 -5.98
C PHE A 147 1.70 -3.65 -6.70
N ALA A 148 2.09 -4.62 -7.53
CA ALA A 148 3.32 -4.55 -8.30
C ALA A 148 3.38 -3.35 -9.27
N LEU A 149 2.22 -2.90 -9.76
CA LEU A 149 2.07 -1.79 -10.71
C LEU A 149 1.64 -0.49 -10.06
N VAL A 150 0.88 -0.57 -8.96
CA VAL A 150 0.40 0.56 -8.17
C VAL A 150 0.66 0.24 -6.71
N GLU A 151 1.84 0.61 -6.23
CA GLU A 151 2.24 0.42 -4.83
C GLU A 151 1.55 1.48 -3.96
N PHE A 152 2.30 2.53 -3.58
CA PHE A 152 1.80 3.70 -2.85
C PHE A 152 1.67 4.94 -3.73
N THR A 153 2.00 4.82 -5.02
CA THR A 153 1.78 5.83 -6.04
C THR A 153 1.44 5.20 -7.38
N VAL A 154 0.91 6.01 -8.29
CA VAL A 154 0.74 5.62 -9.69
C VAL A 154 2.08 5.70 -10.42
N PRO A 155 2.30 4.88 -11.47
CA PRO A 155 3.44 5.04 -12.35
C PRO A 155 3.51 6.49 -12.85
N ALA A 156 4.60 7.17 -12.51
CA ALA A 156 4.83 8.56 -12.85
C ALA A 156 6.31 8.76 -13.24
N PRO A 157 6.63 9.79 -14.03
CA PRO A 157 8.01 10.13 -14.32
C PRO A 157 8.81 10.38 -13.02
N PRO A 158 10.15 10.21 -13.02
CA PRO A 158 11.00 10.33 -11.83
C PRO A 158 10.94 11.67 -11.06
N ALA A 159 10.24 12.67 -11.59
CA ALA A 159 10.02 13.98 -10.96
C ALA A 159 8.89 13.98 -9.91
N ASP A 160 7.99 12.98 -9.91
CA ASP A 160 6.87 12.85 -8.97
C ASP A 160 7.28 12.09 -7.68
N ARG A 161 8.43 12.46 -7.08
CA ARG A 161 9.02 11.82 -5.87
C ARG A 161 8.22 11.96 -4.56
N ARG A 162 7.01 12.54 -4.60
CA ARG A 162 6.21 12.81 -3.38
C ARG A 162 5.76 11.54 -2.66
N ALA A 163 5.66 10.41 -3.36
CA ALA A 163 5.19 9.16 -2.78
C ALA A 163 6.05 8.69 -1.59
N ASN A 164 7.38 8.74 -1.74
CA ASN A 164 8.30 8.31 -0.70
C ASN A 164 8.31 9.29 0.49
N HIS A 165 8.05 10.58 0.24
CA HIS A 165 7.77 11.54 1.32
C HIS A 165 6.51 11.18 2.12
N ASP A 166 5.39 10.89 1.43
CA ASP A 166 4.13 10.53 2.09
C ASP A 166 4.28 9.24 2.91
N VAL A 167 5.01 8.24 2.38
CA VAL A 167 5.32 6.99 3.08
C VAL A 167 6.20 7.25 4.30
N ALA A 168 7.27 8.05 4.16
CA ALA A 168 8.17 8.38 5.26
C ALA A 168 7.46 9.13 6.39
N ASP A 169 6.67 10.16 6.06
CA ASP A 169 5.86 10.90 7.02
C ASP A 169 4.84 9.99 7.71
N ARG A 170 4.21 9.08 6.97
CA ARG A 170 3.24 8.13 7.53
C ARG A 170 3.90 7.14 8.48
N LEU A 171 5.07 6.61 8.13
CA LEU A 171 5.82 5.67 8.97
C LEU A 171 6.34 6.35 10.23
N LEU A 172 6.89 7.57 10.13
CA LEU A 172 7.32 8.33 11.30
C LEU A 172 6.16 8.63 12.23
N ALA A 173 5.01 9.09 11.70
CA ALA A 173 3.83 9.34 12.51
C ALA A 173 3.29 8.08 13.20
N LEU A 174 3.38 6.92 12.55
CA LEU A 174 2.97 5.63 13.11
C LEU A 174 3.91 5.17 14.22
N LEU A 175 5.22 5.29 14.00
CA LEU A 175 6.25 4.73 14.87
C LEU A 175 6.69 5.68 15.99
N ALA A 176 6.41 6.97 15.88
CA ALA A 176 6.89 7.97 16.85
C ALA A 176 6.40 7.69 18.28
N ALA A 177 5.09 7.53 18.49
CA ALA A 177 4.57 7.30 19.83
C ALA A 177 5.01 5.95 20.43
N PRO A 178 4.96 4.80 19.72
CA PRO A 178 5.45 3.53 20.24
C PRO A 178 6.95 3.51 20.58
N LEU A 179 7.76 4.29 19.87
CA LEU A 179 9.22 4.33 20.05
C LEU A 179 9.71 5.54 20.86
N GLY A 180 8.81 6.41 21.33
CA GLY A 180 9.16 7.62 22.07
C GLY A 180 9.93 8.67 21.27
N LEU A 181 9.67 8.77 19.96
CA LEU A 181 10.36 9.69 19.05
C LEU A 181 9.60 11.01 18.92
N ASP A 182 10.33 12.09 18.67
CA ASP A 182 9.75 13.38 18.28
C ASP A 182 9.53 13.44 16.77
N ALA A 183 8.29 13.30 16.32
CA ALA A 183 7.94 13.39 14.90
C ALA A 183 8.16 14.78 14.28
N ALA A 184 8.36 15.82 15.11
CA ALA A 184 8.69 17.17 14.65
C ALA A 184 10.19 17.39 14.43
N ASP A 185 11.06 16.45 14.84
CA ASP A 185 12.49 16.54 14.58
C ASP A 185 12.79 16.41 13.08
N GLU A 186 13.25 17.51 12.48
CA GLU A 186 13.57 17.58 11.05
C GLU A 186 14.70 16.62 10.64
N ARG A 187 15.66 16.34 11.55
CA ARG A 187 16.71 15.35 11.29
C ARG A 187 16.12 13.95 11.23
N LEU A 188 15.17 13.65 12.10
CA LEU A 188 14.49 12.35 12.11
C LEU A 188 13.57 12.19 10.88
N ARG A 189 12.81 13.23 10.52
CA ARG A 189 12.03 13.28 9.27
C ARG A 189 12.91 13.00 8.04
N THR A 190 14.06 13.65 7.97
CA THR A 190 15.04 13.43 6.90
C THR A 190 15.60 12.00 6.93
N ALA A 191 15.92 11.46 8.11
CA ALA A 191 16.43 10.10 8.25
C ALA A 191 15.40 9.06 7.79
N PHE A 192 14.12 9.22 8.14
CA PHE A 192 13.04 8.35 7.67
C PHE A 192 12.88 8.43 6.15
N LEU A 193 12.92 9.64 5.56
CA LEU A 193 12.86 9.80 4.11
C LEU A 193 14.00 9.08 3.40
N VAL A 194 15.24 9.28 3.85
CA VAL A 194 16.42 8.60 3.30
C VAL A 194 16.30 7.08 3.44
N GLY A 195 15.81 6.61 4.59
CA GLY A 195 15.55 5.20 4.83
C GLY A 195 14.53 4.62 3.85
N VAL A 196 13.40 5.30 3.64
CA VAL A 196 12.34 4.88 2.71
C VAL A 196 12.84 4.87 1.26
N GLU A 197 13.53 5.92 0.81
CA GLU A 197 14.11 5.99 -0.54
C GLU A 197 15.12 4.86 -0.78
N THR A 198 15.94 4.57 0.23
CA THR A 198 16.92 3.49 0.15
C THR A 198 16.24 2.12 0.13
N ALA A 199 15.23 1.91 0.97
CA ALA A 199 14.44 0.69 0.99
C ALA A 199 13.77 0.44 -0.35
N ASP A 200 13.08 1.43 -0.91
CA ASP A 200 12.40 1.35 -2.20
C ASP A 200 13.37 0.93 -3.32
N ALA A 201 14.52 1.62 -3.42
CA ALA A 201 15.52 1.30 -4.44
C ALA A 201 16.09 -0.13 -4.33
N LEU A 202 16.40 -0.60 -3.11
CA LEU A 202 16.94 -1.94 -2.88
C LEU A 202 15.89 -3.03 -3.03
N LEU A 203 14.65 -2.78 -2.61
CA LEU A 203 13.56 -3.73 -2.79
C LEU A 203 13.18 -3.85 -4.27
N GLN A 204 13.13 -2.75 -5.02
CA GLN A 204 12.99 -2.81 -6.47
C GLN A 204 14.13 -3.60 -7.12
N LEU A 205 15.37 -3.43 -6.66
CA LEU A 205 16.50 -4.24 -7.13
C LEU A 205 16.29 -5.74 -6.81
N ALA A 206 15.82 -6.07 -5.60
CA ALA A 206 15.53 -7.46 -5.21
C ALA A 206 14.48 -8.10 -6.13
N PHE A 207 13.40 -7.40 -6.47
CA PHE A 207 12.34 -7.90 -7.36
C PHE A 207 12.73 -7.91 -8.85
N ARG A 208 13.66 -7.05 -9.28
CA ARG A 208 14.25 -7.14 -10.63
C ARG A 208 15.18 -8.35 -10.76
N THR A 209 15.83 -8.74 -9.67
CA THR A 209 16.79 -9.85 -9.63
C THR A 209 16.07 -11.19 -9.54
N ASP A 210 15.06 -11.30 -8.67
CA ASP A 210 14.22 -12.48 -8.50
C ASP A 210 12.74 -12.06 -8.39
N PRO A 211 11.79 -12.66 -9.14
CA PRO A 211 10.37 -12.29 -9.07
C PRO A 211 9.73 -12.43 -7.68
N GLY A 212 10.28 -13.30 -6.83
CA GLY A 212 9.90 -13.46 -5.42
C GLY A 212 10.59 -12.47 -4.47
N GLY A 213 11.50 -11.64 -4.96
CA GLY A 213 12.33 -10.72 -4.18
C GLY A 213 13.56 -11.44 -3.63
N ASP A 214 14.72 -11.18 -4.24
CA ASP A 214 16.00 -11.80 -3.87
C ASP A 214 16.29 -11.66 -2.37
N THR A 215 16.48 -12.79 -1.70
CA THR A 215 16.55 -12.82 -0.23
C THR A 215 17.85 -12.20 0.28
N ALA A 216 18.96 -12.33 -0.46
CA ALA A 216 20.24 -11.74 -0.06
C ALA A 216 20.18 -10.21 -0.13
N ILE A 217 19.61 -9.65 -1.21
CA ILE A 217 19.41 -8.21 -1.34
C ILE A 217 18.45 -7.67 -0.26
N VAL A 218 17.39 -8.39 0.07
CA VAL A 218 16.48 -8.02 1.17
C VAL A 218 17.21 -8.00 2.51
N THR A 219 18.05 -8.99 2.79
CA THR A 219 18.86 -9.02 4.02
C THR A 219 19.82 -7.83 4.09
N GLU A 220 20.56 -7.54 3.01
CA GLU A 220 21.45 -6.38 2.95
C GLU A 220 20.71 -5.05 3.11
N CYS A 221 19.49 -4.94 2.55
CA CYS A 221 18.62 -3.78 2.76
C CYS A 221 18.31 -3.57 4.25
N LYS A 222 17.93 -4.63 4.96
CA LYS A 222 17.66 -4.57 6.40
C LYS A 222 18.90 -4.20 7.20
N GLU A 223 20.05 -4.81 6.92
CA GLU A 223 21.31 -4.49 7.61
C GLU A 223 21.74 -3.03 7.39
N LEU A 224 21.70 -2.56 6.14
CA LEU A 224 22.03 -1.17 5.80
C LEU A 224 21.15 -0.19 6.57
N LEU A 225 19.83 -0.41 6.55
CA LEU A 225 18.88 0.47 7.21
C LEU A 225 19.01 0.44 8.74
N ARG A 226 19.29 -0.73 9.33
CA ARG A 226 19.61 -0.83 10.76
C ARG A 226 20.87 -0.05 11.09
N ALA A 227 21.95 -0.23 10.34
CA ALA A 227 23.20 0.49 10.58
C ALA A 227 23.02 2.02 10.45
N TYR A 228 22.24 2.47 9.47
CA TYR A 228 21.95 3.88 9.26
C TYR A 228 21.07 4.48 10.36
N LEU A 229 19.94 3.86 10.67
CA LEU A 229 18.96 4.38 11.62
C LEU A 229 19.43 4.30 13.08
N ALA A 230 20.35 3.39 13.41
CA ALA A 230 21.00 3.32 14.72
C ALA A 230 21.65 4.66 15.13
N ARG A 231 22.13 5.45 14.16
CA ARG A 231 22.71 6.78 14.42
C ARG A 231 21.72 7.81 14.97
N TYR A 232 20.43 7.52 14.90
CA TYR A 232 19.33 8.40 15.29
C TYR A 232 18.45 7.79 16.39
N LEU A 233 18.46 6.46 16.55
CA LEU A 233 17.49 5.71 17.37
C LEU A 233 18.14 4.91 18.53
N ASP A 234 19.47 4.89 18.62
CA ASP A 234 20.22 4.38 19.79
C ASP A 234 20.77 5.54 20.64
#